data_AF-G8NRW8-F1
#
_entry.id   AF-G8NRW8-F1
#
_cell.length_a   1.000
_cell.length_b   1.000
_cell.length_c   1.000
_cell.angle_alpha   90.00
_cell.angle_beta   90.00
_cell.angle_gamma   90.00
#
_symmetry.space_group_name_H-M   'P 1'
#
loop_
_entity.id
_entity.type
_entity.pdbx_description
1 polymer ?
#
loop_
_entity_poly.entity_id
_entity_poly.type
_entity_poly.pdbx_seq_one_letter_code
_entity_poly.pdbx_strand_id
1 'polypeptide(L)' 'MALHTEPFDVADYLTDEETISAYLTEVLESEDPRYIAKALEAIARVRNRMTQL' A
#
# COMPACT_ATOMS: atom_id res chain seq x y z
N MET A 1 30.75 7.23 5.26
CA MET A 1 29.64 6.48 4.64
C MET A 1 28.46 7.42 4.55
N ALA A 2 27.96 7.71 3.34
CA ALA A 2 26.73 8.46 3.17
C ALA A 2 25.54 7.50 3.31
N LEU A 3 24.54 7.85 4.10
CA LEU A 3 23.30 7.09 4.20
C LEU A 3 22.49 7.36 2.92
N HIS A 4 22.11 6.31 2.19
CA HIS A 4 21.20 6.41 1.07
C HIS A 4 19.78 6.17 1.59
N THR A 5 18.90 7.14 1.37
CA THR A 5 17.49 7.06 1.77
C THR A 5 16.64 7.13 0.52
N GLU A 6 15.84 6.12 0.28
CA GLU A 6 14.84 6.11 -0.78
C GLU A 6 13.48 6.55 -0.22
N PRO A 7 12.61 7.16 -1.06
CA PRO A 7 11.26 7.50 -0.64
C PRO A 7 10.50 6.22 -0.29
N PHE A 8 9.89 6.19 0.89
CA PHE A 8 9.04 5.08 1.31
C PHE A 8 7.77 5.04 0.46
N ASP A 9 7.51 3.90 -0.17
CA ASP A 9 6.24 3.59 -0.83
C ASP A 9 5.64 2.34 -0.20
N VAL A 10 4.41 2.46 0.32
CA VAL A 10 3.68 1.35 0.92
C VAL A 10 3.39 0.24 -0.10
N ALA A 11 3.27 0.59 -1.38
CA ALA A 11 3.00 -0.37 -2.45
C ALA A 11 4.10 -1.43 -2.61
N ASP A 12 5.35 -1.12 -2.26
CA ASP A 12 6.46 -2.07 -2.31
C ASP A 12 6.38 -3.14 -1.20
N TYR A 13 5.63 -2.88 -0.13
CA TYR A 13 5.45 -3.79 1.00
C TYR A 13 4.13 -4.58 0.94
N LEU A 14 3.19 -4.19 0.07
CA LEU A 14 1.92 -4.88 -0.13
C LEU A 14 2.10 -6.04 -1.13
N THR A 15 2.88 -7.06 -0.76
CA THR A 15 3.22 -8.17 -1.68
C THR A 15 2.20 -9.30 -1.68
N ASP A 16 1.43 -9.43 -0.61
CA ASP A 16 0.54 -10.56 -0.35
C ASP A 16 -0.87 -10.09 0.04
N GLU A 17 -1.87 -10.94 -0.23
CA GLU A 17 -3.28 -10.63 0.07
C GLU A 17 -3.52 -10.40 1.57
N GLU A 18 -2.79 -11.10 2.44
CA GLU A 18 -2.87 -10.92 3.90
C GLU A 18 -2.46 -9.51 4.30
N THR A 19 -1.33 -9.01 3.79
CA THR A 19 -0.83 -7.67 4.09
C THR A 19 -1.75 -6.59 3.53
N ILE A 20 -2.31 -6.81 2.34
CA ILE A 20 -3.30 -5.93 1.74
C ILE A 20 -4.55 -5.83 2.61
N SER A 21 -5.05 -6.96 3.13
CA SER A 21 -6.23 -7.01 4.00
C SER A 21 -6.00 -6.31 5.34
N ALA A 22 -4.85 -6.55 5.96
CA ALA A 22 -4.45 -5.90 7.21
C ALA A 22 -4.36 -4.37 7.04
N TYR A 23 -3.69 -3.93 5.96
CA TYR A 23 -3.56 -2.50 5.64
C TYR A 23 -4.91 -1.84 5.33
N LEU A 24 -5.79 -2.51 4.58
CA LEU A 24 -7.16 -2.03 4.33
C LEU A 24 -7.95 -1.85 5.62
N THR A 25 -7.83 -2.80 6.54
CA THR A 25 -8.53 -2.75 7.83
C THR A 25 -8.08 -1.53 8.63
N GLU A 26 -6.77 -1.33 8.80
CA GLU A 26 -6.21 -0.18 9.52
C GLU A 26 -6.63 1.16 8.89
N VAL A 27 -6.60 1.23 7.56
CA VAL A 27 -6.97 2.44 6.83
C VAL A 27 -8.47 2.76 6.99
N LEU A 28 -9.32 1.74 7.00
CA LEU A 28 -10.76 1.90 7.25
C LEU A 28 -11.04 2.31 8.70
N GLU A 29 -10.28 1.80 9.67
CA GLU A 29 -10.37 2.21 11.08
C GLU A 29 -9.92 3.65 11.32
N SER A 30 -9.08 4.21 10.45
CA SER A 30 -8.65 5.61 10.54
C SER A 30 -9.77 6.61 10.24
N GLU A 31 -10.89 6.17 9.65
CA GLU A 31 -12.06 6.98 9.24
C GLU A 31 -11.75 8.21 8.36
N ASP A 32 -10.50 8.36 7.87
CA ASP A 32 -10.08 9.46 7.04
C ASP A 32 -10.25 9.11 5.54
N PRO A 33 -11.18 9.77 4.83
CA PRO A 33 -11.42 9.49 3.41
C PRO A 33 -10.21 9.76 2.52
N ARG A 34 -9.29 10.66 2.91
CA ARG A 34 -8.07 10.94 2.16
C ARG A 34 -7.07 9.80 2.30
N TYR A 35 -6.98 9.22 3.49
CA TYR A 35 -6.11 8.08 3.76
C TYR A 35 -6.63 6.83 3.03
N ILE A 36 -7.94 6.60 3.08
CA ILE A 36 -8.63 5.53 2.34
C ILE A 36 -8.38 5.66 0.83
N ALA A 37 -8.55 6.85 0.26
CA ALA A 37 -8.29 7.07 -1.17
C ALA A 37 -6.84 6.72 -1.55
N LYS A 38 -5.85 7.20 -0.77
CA LYS A 38 -4.44 6.90 -1.03
C LYS A 38 -4.11 5.41 -0.90
N ALA A 39 -4.64 4.74 0.11
CA ALA A 39 -4.43 3.31 0.30
C ALA A 39 -5.03 2.49 -0.86
N LEU A 40 -6.23 2.85 -1.31
CA LEU A 40 -6.87 2.22 -2.45
C LEU A 40 -6.06 2.42 -3.74
N GLU A 41 -5.48 3.61 -3.96
CA GLU A 41 -4.59 3.85 -5.10
C GLU A 41 -3.32 2.99 -5.05
N ALA A 42 -2.72 2.82 -3.87
CA ALA A 42 -1.56 1.96 -3.69
C ALA A 42 -1.90 0.48 -3.96
N ILE A 43 -2.98 -0.01 -3.37
CA ILE A 43 -3.47 -1.39 -3.57
C ILE A 43 -3.85 -1.64 -5.03
N ALA A 44 -4.47 -0.67 -5.70
CA ALA A 44 -4.83 -0.78 -7.11
C ALA A 44 -3.59 -0.95 -8.00
N ARG A 45 -2.50 -0.21 -7.74
CA ARG A 45 -1.22 -0.36 -8.47
C ARG A 45 -0.61 -1.73 -8.26
N VAL A 46 -0.58 -2.20 -7.00
CA VAL A 46 -0.05 -3.51 -6.62
C VAL A 46 -0.82 -4.63 -7.29
N ARG A 47 -2.15 -4.61 -7.17
CA ARG A 47 -3.02 -5.64 -7.75
C ARG A 47 -2.90 -5.68 -9.28
N ASN A 48 -2.76 -4.52 -9.92
CA ASN A 48 -2.51 -4.45 -11.36
C ASN A 48 -1.16 -5.10 -11.74
N ARG A 49 -0.11 -4.94 -10.94
CA ARG A 49 1.16 -5.66 -11.12
C ARG A 49 0.99 -7.17 -10.96
N MET A 50 0.27 -7.63 -9.93
CA MET A 50 0.05 -9.06 -9.67
C MET A 50 -0.75 -9.75 -10.78
N THR A 51 -1.70 -9.04 -11.41
CA THR A 51 -2.57 -9.60 -12.46
C THR A 51 -1.87 -9.70 -13.82
N GLN A 52 -0.71 -9.07 -14.01
CA GLN A 52 0.05 -9.08 -15.26
C GLN A 52 1.15 -10.16 -15.33
N LEU A 53 1.21 -11.08 -14.36
CA LEU A 53 2.10 -12.23 -14.34
C LEU A 53 1.45 -13.50 -14.91
#